data_AF-A0A4U2ZAS3-F1
#
_entry.id   AF-A0A4U2ZAS3-F1
#
_cell.length_a   1.000
_cell.length_b   1.000
_cell.length_c   1.000
_cell.angle_alpha   90.00
_cell.angle_beta   90.00
_cell.angle_gamma   90.00
#
_symmetry.space_group_name_H-M   'P 1'
#
loop_
_entity.id
_entity.type
_entity.pdbx_description
1 polymer ?
#
loop_
_entity_poly.entity_id
_entity_poly.type
_entity_poly.pdbx_seq_one_letter_code
_entity_poly.pdbx_strand_id
1 'polypeptide(L)'
;MEYTKLEGKVLQTKILSRLQFITQNALAYFAFPSINTKRYIHSLGTMHLASHMYKGALLNANSDVRSIFLKDLYKVILKIEDELSIKSKIKSCELFEDDTLYQFLIPLKNSKEKYAYLISLQALRLVGLLHDAGHLPFSHQSEYAMQSLYEKLSLQEVCNAKEQKFLDFYEKLINKNAQVLHEAMGVEFAKMLLDYEILQDFTKENEREYIVLIYRVVDYILQDASFGGFDFGVLHSFIDATIDADRLDYINRDMLASGYIGGAVDLLRIAKQSVLSHKNQEFRVSFFDSAILDIEHVLEMRFNLYKKVIFNHEIAKKDAMLENLILYLAEEHFRKKTKAKRNDISMLWSFLDAASNQKRLDTISLLDENWLISLFKEEYFMLKYSKEKETQKMLMIFEEVLFGKKYFHSLWKNLNDFYDVLGFSMKQKYQFRESFGYINKAKLSLLRNSLQNFVSHYEKGKNIAFAYQIVSFNLGMAKDFSLYNGKNLIPIDEVSTLRKRLKKSMLNTVAFFLYCNKQELSAQMIESLREILILVFEKNMEWKQ
;
A
#
# COMPACT_ATOMS: atom_id res chain seq x y z
N MET A 1 -18.92 -10.56 10.23
CA MET A 1 -18.48 -9.25 10.76
C MET A 1 -19.69 -8.35 10.74
N GLU A 2 -20.07 -7.79 11.88
CA GLU A 2 -21.18 -6.85 11.96
C GLU A 2 -20.70 -5.44 11.59
N TYR A 3 -21.57 -4.67 10.96
CA TYR A 3 -21.33 -3.28 10.56
C TYR A 3 -22.53 -2.41 10.91
N THR A 4 -22.28 -1.14 11.26
CA THR A 4 -23.32 -0.17 11.60
C THR A 4 -24.17 0.21 10.38
N LYS A 5 -25.32 0.87 10.58
CA LYS A 5 -26.14 1.41 9.49
C LYS A 5 -25.34 2.35 8.57
N LEU A 6 -24.46 3.17 9.14
CA LEU A 6 -23.57 4.06 8.37
C LEU A 6 -22.56 3.25 7.55
N GLU A 7 -21.86 2.30 8.17
CA GLU A 7 -20.90 1.43 7.49
C GLU A 7 -21.57 0.60 6.38
N GLY A 8 -22.79 0.10 6.60
CA GLY A 8 -23.59 -0.59 5.60
C GLY A 8 -23.87 0.25 4.36
N LYS A 9 -24.05 1.57 4.52
CA LYS A 9 -24.17 2.53 3.42
C LYS A 9 -22.82 2.79 2.75
N VAL A 10 -21.76 2.99 3.53
CA VAL A 10 -20.37 3.14 3.03
C VAL A 10 -19.98 1.95 2.15
N LEU A 11 -20.33 0.73 2.54
CA LEU A 11 -20.06 -0.51 1.79
C LEU A 11 -20.74 -0.57 0.41
N GLN A 12 -21.83 0.17 0.21
CA GLN A 12 -22.60 0.22 -1.04
C GLN A 12 -22.18 1.39 -1.96
N THR A 13 -21.27 2.25 -1.50
CA THR A 13 -20.76 3.38 -2.29
C THR A 13 -19.96 2.91 -3.50
N LYS A 14 -19.98 3.68 -4.59
CA LYS A 14 -19.15 3.48 -5.77
C LYS A 14 -17.66 3.48 -5.44
N ILE A 15 -17.25 4.30 -4.49
CA ILE A 15 -15.84 4.41 -4.09
C ILE A 15 -15.37 3.13 -3.40
N LEU A 16 -16.14 2.57 -2.48
CA LEU A 16 -15.70 1.35 -1.78
C LEU A 16 -16.03 0.07 -2.56
N SER A 17 -17.17 0.00 -3.23
CA SER A 17 -17.57 -1.18 -4.01
C SER A 17 -16.58 -1.50 -5.14
N ARG A 18 -15.90 -0.49 -5.72
CA ARG A 18 -14.84 -0.73 -6.72
C ARG A 18 -13.71 -1.62 -6.20
N LEU A 19 -13.43 -1.60 -4.89
CA LEU A 19 -12.39 -2.43 -4.28
C LEU A 19 -12.68 -3.94 -4.38
N GLN A 20 -13.90 -4.34 -4.75
CA GLN A 20 -14.25 -5.73 -5.07
C GLN A 20 -13.55 -6.20 -6.37
N PHE A 21 -13.18 -5.25 -7.23
CA PHE A 21 -12.53 -5.48 -8.51
C PHE A 21 -11.06 -5.04 -8.51
N ILE A 22 -10.48 -4.83 -7.33
CA ILE A 22 -9.05 -4.57 -7.15
C ILE A 22 -8.47 -5.67 -6.27
N THR A 23 -7.49 -6.40 -6.80
CA THR A 23 -6.77 -7.44 -6.07
C THR A 23 -5.78 -6.84 -5.06
N GLN A 24 -5.54 -7.58 -3.99
CA GLN A 24 -4.52 -7.22 -2.99
C GLN A 24 -3.11 -7.32 -3.60
N ASN A 25 -2.84 -8.41 -4.34
CA ASN A 25 -1.52 -8.77 -4.86
C ASN A 25 -1.47 -8.83 -6.39
N ALA A 26 -2.06 -7.86 -7.09
CA ALA A 26 -2.01 -7.71 -8.55
C ALA A 26 -2.10 -9.04 -9.33
N LEU A 27 -1.04 -9.40 -10.06
CA LEU A 27 -0.99 -10.60 -10.92
C LEU A 27 -0.44 -11.84 -10.20
N ALA A 28 -0.36 -11.83 -8.87
CA ALA A 28 0.18 -12.96 -8.08
C ALA A 28 -0.58 -14.27 -8.32
N TYR A 29 -1.86 -14.22 -8.71
CA TYR A 29 -2.66 -15.38 -9.06
C TYR A 29 -2.10 -16.21 -10.23
N PHE A 30 -1.21 -15.66 -11.06
CA PHE A 30 -0.51 -16.45 -12.09
C PHE A 30 0.55 -17.41 -11.51
N ALA A 31 1.14 -17.06 -10.36
CA ALA A 31 2.11 -17.91 -9.66
C ALA A 31 1.43 -18.75 -8.57
N PHE A 32 0.49 -18.16 -7.85
CA PHE A 32 -0.28 -18.79 -6.78
C PHE A 32 -1.77 -18.61 -7.04
N PRO A 33 -2.44 -19.53 -7.76
CA PRO A 33 -3.83 -19.36 -8.21
C PRO A 33 -4.86 -19.00 -7.13
N SER A 34 -4.58 -19.33 -5.87
CA SER A 34 -5.42 -19.03 -4.72
C SER A 34 -5.25 -17.60 -4.18
N ILE A 35 -4.20 -16.86 -4.54
CA ILE A 35 -4.02 -15.43 -4.20
C ILE A 35 -4.87 -14.57 -5.15
N ASN A 36 -6.18 -14.60 -4.93
CA ASN A 36 -7.14 -13.75 -5.66
C ASN A 36 -7.99 -12.90 -4.69
N THR A 37 -7.40 -12.57 -3.54
CA THR A 37 -8.01 -11.75 -2.49
C THR A 37 -8.20 -10.32 -2.99
N LYS A 38 -9.32 -9.70 -2.57
CA LYS A 38 -9.72 -8.35 -2.99
C LYS A 38 -9.52 -7.34 -1.87
N ARG A 39 -9.21 -6.09 -2.22
CA ARG A 39 -9.05 -5.02 -1.21
C ARG A 39 -10.30 -4.78 -0.38
N TYR A 40 -11.48 -4.99 -0.97
CA TYR A 40 -12.75 -4.87 -0.25
C TYR A 40 -12.85 -5.79 0.99
N ILE A 41 -12.49 -7.07 0.85
CA ILE A 41 -12.56 -8.03 1.97
C ILE A 41 -11.46 -7.77 3.00
N HIS A 42 -10.33 -7.22 2.54
CA HIS A 42 -9.23 -6.81 3.40
C HIS A 42 -9.62 -5.59 4.24
N SER A 43 -10.20 -4.54 3.63
CA SER A 43 -10.73 -3.37 4.33
C SER A 43 -11.76 -3.73 5.42
N LEU A 44 -12.65 -4.70 5.14
CA LEU A 44 -13.58 -5.24 6.15
C LEU A 44 -12.85 -5.91 7.32
N GLY A 45 -11.80 -6.68 7.02
CA GLY A 45 -10.96 -7.32 8.03
C GLY A 45 -10.18 -6.31 8.88
N THR A 46 -9.59 -5.30 8.25
CA THR A 46 -8.90 -4.19 8.91
C THR A 46 -9.86 -3.43 9.85
N MET A 47 -11.06 -3.07 9.39
CA MET A 47 -12.09 -2.47 10.26
C MET A 47 -12.39 -3.34 11.49
N HIS A 48 -12.58 -4.64 11.27
CA HIS A 48 -12.90 -5.58 12.34
C HIS A 48 -11.77 -5.69 13.38
N LEU A 49 -10.52 -5.84 12.91
CA LEU A 49 -9.35 -5.93 13.78
C LEU A 49 -9.09 -4.62 14.53
N ALA A 50 -9.20 -3.47 13.85
CA ALA A 50 -9.04 -2.15 14.46
C ALA A 50 -10.03 -1.94 15.63
N SER A 51 -11.26 -2.43 15.48
CA SER A 51 -12.29 -2.39 16.54
C SER A 51 -11.87 -3.20 17.77
N HIS A 52 -11.32 -4.40 17.57
CA HIS A 52 -10.83 -5.23 18.65
C HIS A 52 -9.56 -4.69 19.30
N MET A 53 -8.66 -4.10 18.51
CA MET A 53 -7.47 -3.44 19.01
C MET A 53 -7.82 -2.22 19.86
N TYR A 54 -8.74 -1.37 19.40
CA TYR A 54 -9.17 -0.18 20.14
C TYR A 54 -9.85 -0.55 21.47
N LYS A 55 -10.75 -1.55 21.41
CA LYS A 55 -11.37 -2.12 22.62
C LYS A 55 -10.31 -2.66 23.59
N GLY A 56 -9.38 -3.48 23.11
CA GLY A 56 -8.29 -4.06 23.90
C GLY A 56 -7.43 -2.97 24.54
N ALA A 57 -7.00 -1.99 23.74
CA ALA A 57 -6.14 -0.89 24.16
C ALA A 57 -6.73 -0.13 25.36
N LEU A 58 -8.02 0.19 25.33
CA LEU A 58 -8.68 0.93 26.40
C LEU A 58 -9.07 0.05 27.60
N LEU A 59 -9.37 -1.23 27.41
CA LEU A 59 -9.60 -2.15 28.53
C LEU A 59 -8.32 -2.41 29.34
N ASN A 60 -7.21 -2.55 28.63
CA ASN A 60 -5.91 -2.87 29.20
C ASN A 60 -5.15 -1.65 29.75
N ALA A 61 -5.60 -0.44 29.40
CA ALA A 61 -5.03 0.81 29.90
C ALA A 61 -5.27 0.99 31.40
N ASN A 62 -4.34 1.66 32.09
CA ASN A 62 -4.56 2.14 33.44
C ASN A 62 -5.81 3.05 33.47
N SER A 63 -6.65 2.91 34.50
CA SER A 63 -7.94 3.63 34.61
C SER A 63 -7.78 5.15 34.46
N ASP A 64 -6.71 5.72 35.02
CA ASP A 64 -6.40 7.15 34.92
C ASP A 64 -6.03 7.54 33.50
N VAL A 65 -5.17 6.76 32.83
CA VAL A 65 -4.75 6.99 31.43
C VAL A 65 -5.95 6.95 30.49
N ARG A 66 -6.82 5.93 30.62
CA ARG A 66 -8.06 5.83 29.85
C ARG A 66 -8.95 7.06 30.04
N SER A 67 -9.11 7.49 31.29
CA SER A 67 -9.97 8.63 31.62
C SER A 67 -9.42 9.95 31.05
N ILE A 68 -8.10 10.14 31.11
CA ILE A 68 -7.44 11.32 30.53
C ILE A 68 -7.60 11.31 29.01
N PHE A 69 -7.31 10.18 28.35
CA PHE A 69 -7.45 10.01 26.90
C PHE A 69 -8.87 10.37 26.42
N LEU A 70 -9.91 9.76 27.01
CA LEU A 70 -11.30 10.01 26.63
C LEU A 70 -11.74 11.44 26.95
N LYS A 71 -11.20 12.04 28.01
CA LYS A 71 -11.47 13.44 28.36
C LYS A 71 -10.87 14.40 27.32
N ASP A 72 -9.64 14.16 26.88
CA ASP A 72 -8.99 15.02 25.89
C ASP A 72 -9.60 14.83 24.50
N LEU A 73 -9.93 13.59 24.15
CA LEU A 73 -10.69 13.26 22.94
C LEU A 73 -12.08 13.95 22.95
N TYR A 74 -12.79 13.94 24.09
CA TYR A 74 -14.07 14.65 24.23
C TYR A 74 -13.91 16.17 23.98
N LYS A 75 -12.88 16.80 24.55
CA LYS A 75 -12.63 18.23 24.36
C LYS A 75 -12.33 18.57 22.89
N VAL A 76 -11.53 17.76 22.20
CA VAL A 76 -11.21 18.02 20.80
C VAL A 76 -12.43 17.80 19.91
N ILE A 77 -13.26 16.78 20.17
CA ILE A 77 -14.51 16.57 19.42
C ILE A 77 -15.44 17.78 19.56
N LEU A 78 -15.59 18.36 20.76
CA LEU A 78 -16.38 19.59 20.93
C LEU A 78 -15.80 20.79 20.16
N LYS A 79 -14.48 20.91 20.04
CA LYS A 79 -13.86 21.95 19.21
C LYS A 79 -14.13 21.73 17.73
N ILE A 80 -14.16 20.48 17.28
CA ILE A 80 -14.53 20.12 15.91
C ILE A 80 -16.00 20.45 15.65
N GLU A 81 -16.89 20.16 16.60
CA GLU A 81 -18.31 20.54 16.51
C GLU A 81 -18.51 22.05 16.36
N ASP A 82 -17.74 22.84 17.13
CA ASP A 82 -17.74 24.30 17.05
C ASP A 82 -17.19 24.79 15.70
N GLU A 83 -16.06 24.23 15.23
CA GLU A 83 -15.48 24.55 13.90
C GLU A 83 -16.47 24.27 12.76
N LEU A 84 -17.21 23.17 12.86
CA LEU A 84 -18.20 22.75 11.86
C LEU A 84 -19.56 23.43 12.04
N SER A 85 -19.72 24.27 13.06
CA SER A 85 -20.97 24.97 13.39
C SER A 85 -22.18 24.01 13.54
N ILE A 86 -21.97 22.86 14.17
CA ILE A 86 -23.01 21.84 14.37
C ILE A 86 -24.08 22.35 15.35
N LYS A 87 -25.36 22.31 14.93
CA LYS A 87 -26.49 22.85 15.70
C LYS A 87 -27.33 21.78 16.38
N SER A 88 -27.42 20.58 15.81
CA SER A 88 -28.27 19.52 16.34
C SER A 88 -27.63 18.78 17.52
N LYS A 89 -28.48 18.19 18.37
CA LYS A 89 -28.02 17.24 19.38
C LYS A 89 -27.64 15.91 18.73
N ILE A 90 -26.35 15.70 18.44
CA ILE A 90 -25.83 14.44 17.87
C ILE A 90 -26.25 13.21 18.69
N LYS A 91 -26.37 13.35 20.01
CA LYS A 91 -26.82 12.26 20.91
C LYS A 91 -28.22 11.71 20.60
N SER A 92 -29.05 12.47 19.88
CA SER A 92 -30.38 12.02 19.43
C SER A 92 -30.39 11.48 17.99
N CYS A 93 -29.23 11.38 17.35
CA CYS A 93 -29.09 10.82 16.01
C CYS A 93 -29.22 9.29 16.06
N GLU A 94 -30.04 8.72 15.16
CA GLU A 94 -30.21 7.26 15.03
C GLU A 94 -28.90 6.54 14.65
N LEU A 95 -27.97 7.25 14.02
CA LEU A 95 -26.65 6.70 13.63
C LEU A 95 -25.63 6.68 14.78
N PHE A 96 -25.92 7.37 15.89
CA PHE A 96 -24.98 7.52 17.00
C PHE A 96 -24.98 6.31 17.96
N GLU A 97 -26.15 5.74 18.26
CA GLU A 97 -26.28 4.53 19.08
C GLU A 97 -26.75 3.36 18.19
N ASP A 98 -25.79 2.68 17.57
CA ASP A 98 -26.01 1.48 16.76
C ASP A 98 -25.67 0.21 17.57
N ASP A 99 -26.59 -0.75 17.58
CA ASP A 99 -26.46 -1.99 18.36
C ASP A 99 -25.20 -2.79 18.00
N THR A 100 -24.71 -2.66 16.77
CA THR A 100 -23.48 -3.30 16.29
C THR A 100 -22.25 -2.88 17.09
N LEU A 101 -22.23 -1.63 17.58
CA LEU A 101 -21.13 -1.11 18.36
C LEU A 101 -21.11 -1.70 19.78
N TYR A 102 -22.21 -2.31 20.25
CA TYR A 102 -22.32 -2.82 21.61
C TYR A 102 -21.36 -3.96 21.92
N GLN A 103 -21.03 -4.79 20.94
CA GLN A 103 -20.00 -5.84 21.11
C GLN A 103 -18.62 -5.26 21.44
N PHE A 104 -18.37 -4.00 21.07
CA PHE A 104 -17.10 -3.31 21.31
C PHE A 104 -17.14 -2.43 22.55
N LEU A 105 -18.24 -2.36 23.30
CA LEU A 105 -18.32 -1.52 24.49
C LEU A 105 -17.31 -1.91 25.57
N ILE A 106 -16.90 -0.89 26.32
CA ILE A 106 -16.04 -0.97 27.49
C ILE A 106 -16.73 -0.28 28.69
N PRO A 107 -16.32 -0.56 29.93
CA PRO A 107 -16.82 0.18 31.09
C PRO A 107 -16.40 1.66 31.04
N LEU A 108 -17.39 2.56 30.95
CA LEU A 108 -17.22 4.01 30.85
C LEU A 108 -17.80 4.70 32.08
N LYS A 109 -17.13 5.74 32.62
CA LYS A 109 -17.53 6.35 33.89
C LYS A 109 -18.70 7.31 33.76
N ASN A 110 -18.87 7.96 32.61
CA ASN A 110 -19.84 9.03 32.42
C ASN A 110 -20.26 9.19 30.96
N SER A 111 -21.26 10.05 30.71
CA SER A 111 -21.81 10.29 29.37
C SER A 111 -20.87 11.05 28.43
N LYS A 112 -19.85 11.76 28.94
CA LYS A 112 -18.82 12.43 28.12
C LYS A 112 -17.84 11.41 27.55
N GLU A 113 -17.39 10.48 28.38
CA GLU A 113 -16.57 9.34 27.96
C GLU A 113 -17.30 8.47 26.94
N LYS A 114 -18.60 8.17 27.16
CA LYS A 114 -19.43 7.45 26.19
C LYS A 114 -19.47 8.16 24.84
N TYR A 115 -19.65 9.49 24.85
CA TYR A 115 -19.70 10.28 23.64
C TYR A 115 -18.39 10.22 22.85
N ALA A 116 -17.26 10.51 23.49
CA ALA A 116 -15.95 10.47 22.84
C ALA A 116 -15.61 9.06 22.34
N TYR A 117 -15.93 8.03 23.12
CA TYR A 117 -15.69 6.64 22.75
C TYR A 117 -16.46 6.23 21.49
N LEU A 118 -17.77 6.50 21.42
CA LEU A 118 -18.58 6.10 20.28
C LEU A 118 -18.19 6.84 18.99
N ILE A 119 -17.92 8.15 19.07
CA ILE A 119 -17.46 8.94 17.92
C ILE A 119 -16.11 8.42 17.40
N SER A 120 -15.13 8.23 18.29
CA SER A 120 -13.81 7.71 17.88
C SER A 120 -13.85 6.27 17.39
N LEU A 121 -14.67 5.40 18.00
CA LEU A 121 -14.83 4.03 17.53
C LEU A 121 -15.45 4.00 16.12
N GLN A 122 -16.52 4.77 15.88
CA GLN A 122 -17.13 4.84 14.55
C GLN A 122 -16.16 5.43 13.52
N ALA A 123 -15.41 6.49 13.87
CA ALA A 123 -14.41 7.07 12.99
C ALA A 123 -13.28 6.08 12.69
N LEU A 124 -12.69 5.43 13.70
CA LEU A 124 -11.62 4.45 13.51
C LEU A 124 -12.07 3.26 12.64
N ARG A 125 -13.32 2.80 12.79
CA ARG A 125 -13.89 1.77 11.94
C ARG A 125 -13.98 2.20 10.48
N LEU A 126 -14.42 3.42 10.22
CA LEU A 126 -14.42 3.99 8.86
C LEU A 126 -13.01 4.19 8.31
N VAL A 127 -12.04 4.62 9.13
CA VAL A 127 -10.63 4.66 8.73
C VAL A 127 -10.17 3.27 8.30
N GLY A 128 -10.48 2.22 9.07
CA GLY A 128 -10.18 0.84 8.70
C GLY A 128 -10.83 0.39 7.39
N LEU A 129 -12.05 0.86 7.07
CA LEU A 129 -12.68 0.62 5.76
C LEU A 129 -12.04 1.41 4.63
N LEU A 130 -11.55 2.63 4.90
CA LEU A 130 -11.15 3.60 3.89
C LEU A 130 -9.65 3.71 3.67
N HIS A 131 -8.80 3.13 4.54
CA HIS A 131 -7.34 3.21 4.44
C HIS A 131 -6.82 2.81 3.06
N ASP A 132 -7.50 1.82 2.46
CA ASP A 132 -7.17 1.22 1.18
C ASP A 132 -7.99 1.79 0.00
N ALA A 133 -8.91 2.72 0.28
CA ALA A 133 -9.81 3.27 -0.73
C ALA A 133 -9.05 4.01 -1.84
N GLY A 134 -7.82 4.45 -1.59
CA GLY A 134 -6.96 5.14 -2.54
C GLY A 134 -6.29 4.27 -3.60
N HIS A 135 -6.30 2.94 -3.44
CA HIS A 135 -5.61 2.07 -4.37
C HIS A 135 -6.20 2.11 -5.78
N LEU A 136 -5.28 2.20 -6.74
CA LEU A 136 -5.54 2.12 -8.17
C LEU A 136 -5.63 0.66 -8.64
N PRO A 137 -6.10 0.41 -9.88
CA PRO A 137 -6.06 -0.92 -10.49
C PRO A 137 -4.65 -1.54 -10.39
N PHE A 138 -4.55 -2.80 -9.97
CA PHE A 138 -3.25 -3.45 -9.68
C PHE A 138 -2.34 -2.70 -8.69
N SER A 139 -2.90 -1.80 -7.87
CA SER A 139 -2.25 -1.23 -6.69
C SER A 139 -0.86 -0.64 -6.94
N HIS A 140 0.18 -1.26 -6.36
CA HIS A 140 1.56 -0.76 -6.40
C HIS A 140 2.12 -0.67 -7.82
N GLN A 141 1.70 -1.54 -8.75
CA GLN A 141 2.23 -1.51 -10.11
C GLN A 141 1.78 -0.26 -10.88
N SER A 142 0.53 0.18 -10.67
CA SER A 142 0.07 1.47 -11.23
C SER A 142 0.79 2.65 -10.57
N GLU A 143 1.00 2.60 -9.26
CA GLU A 143 1.72 3.65 -8.53
C GLU A 143 3.20 3.77 -8.97
N TYR A 144 3.91 2.65 -9.07
CA TYR A 144 5.29 2.63 -9.56
C TYR A 144 5.38 3.10 -11.01
N ALA A 145 4.44 2.72 -11.87
CA ALA A 145 4.38 3.24 -13.24
C ALA A 145 4.20 4.77 -13.25
N MET A 146 3.28 5.30 -12.43
CA MET A 146 3.06 6.75 -12.33
C MET A 146 4.27 7.49 -11.74
N GLN A 147 4.92 6.92 -10.73
CA GLN A 147 6.15 7.48 -10.17
C GLN A 147 7.28 7.49 -11.20
N SER A 148 7.51 6.37 -11.89
CA SER A 148 8.52 6.25 -12.96
C SER A 148 8.25 7.27 -14.08
N LEU A 149 6.99 7.50 -14.42
CA LEU A 149 6.58 8.50 -15.42
C LEU A 149 6.85 9.94 -14.94
N TYR A 150 6.55 10.26 -13.68
CA TYR A 150 6.84 11.55 -13.08
C TYR A 150 8.36 11.83 -13.04
N GLU A 151 9.15 10.87 -12.57
CA GLU A 151 10.62 10.99 -12.53
C GLU A 151 11.20 11.25 -13.93
N LYS A 152 10.68 10.57 -14.95
CA LYS A 152 11.09 10.74 -16.35
C LYS A 152 10.72 12.12 -16.89
N LEU A 153 9.47 12.54 -16.74
CA LEU A 153 8.95 13.79 -17.29
C LEU A 153 9.53 15.02 -16.58
N SER A 154 9.82 14.93 -15.28
CA SER A 154 10.41 16.03 -14.50
C SER A 154 11.83 16.40 -14.96
N LEU A 155 12.53 15.48 -15.63
CA LEU A 155 13.87 15.71 -16.19
C LEU A 155 13.85 16.22 -17.64
N GLN A 156 12.67 16.29 -18.26
CA GLN A 156 12.51 16.67 -19.65
C GLN A 156 12.41 18.20 -19.80
N GLU A 157 13.16 18.79 -20.73
CA GLU A 157 13.17 20.26 -20.92
C GLU A 157 11.87 20.78 -21.56
N VAL A 158 11.23 19.98 -22.42
CA VAL A 158 10.04 20.39 -23.18
C VAL A 158 8.95 19.34 -23.01
N CYS A 159 7.90 19.67 -22.27
CA CYS A 159 6.71 18.84 -22.11
C CYS A 159 5.57 19.30 -23.01
N ASN A 160 4.80 18.37 -23.57
CA ASN A 160 3.56 18.67 -24.26
C ASN A 160 2.41 18.94 -23.26
N ALA A 161 1.28 19.46 -23.75
CA ALA A 161 0.15 19.83 -22.89
C ALA A 161 -0.45 18.66 -22.07
N LYS A 162 -0.35 17.42 -22.56
CA LYS A 162 -0.85 16.23 -21.82
C LYS A 162 0.14 15.80 -20.73
N GLU A 163 1.43 15.85 -21.03
CA GLU A 163 2.51 15.61 -20.07
C GLU A 163 2.46 16.64 -18.94
N GLN A 164 2.28 17.92 -19.27
CA GLN A 164 2.16 18.98 -18.26
C GLN A 164 0.97 18.75 -17.33
N LYS A 165 -0.18 18.36 -17.86
CA LYS A 165 -1.36 18.02 -17.03
C LYS A 165 -1.09 16.88 -16.06
N PHE A 166 -0.32 15.87 -16.48
CA PHE A 166 0.07 14.78 -15.61
C PHE A 166 1.00 15.27 -14.49
N LEU A 167 2.00 16.10 -14.80
CA LEU A 167 2.90 16.70 -13.81
C LEU A 167 2.11 17.54 -12.80
N ASP A 168 1.24 18.44 -13.27
CA ASP A 168 0.40 19.30 -12.44
C ASP A 168 -0.48 18.46 -11.50
N PHE A 169 -1.05 17.37 -11.99
CA PHE A 169 -1.84 16.43 -11.18
C PHE A 169 -0.99 15.78 -10.08
N TYR A 170 0.17 15.23 -10.47
CA TYR A 170 1.02 14.47 -9.57
C TYR A 170 1.58 15.35 -8.44
N GLU A 171 2.07 16.54 -8.79
CA GLU A 171 2.54 17.55 -7.83
C GLU A 171 1.42 18.03 -6.91
N LYS A 172 0.22 18.27 -7.45
CA LYS A 172 -0.93 18.72 -6.65
C LYS A 172 -1.36 17.70 -5.60
N LEU A 173 -1.26 16.41 -5.90
CA LEU A 173 -1.60 15.34 -4.94
C LEU A 173 -0.51 15.15 -3.89
N ILE A 174 0.76 15.06 -4.29
CA ILE A 174 1.86 14.77 -3.35
C ILE A 174 2.20 15.97 -2.47
N ASN A 175 2.07 17.21 -2.97
CA ASN A 175 2.33 18.40 -2.16
C ASN A 175 1.32 18.58 -1.00
N LYS A 176 0.21 17.84 -0.96
CA LYS A 176 -0.76 17.83 0.15
C LYS A 176 -0.35 16.90 1.30
N ASN A 177 0.91 16.96 1.73
CA ASN A 177 1.46 16.25 2.90
C ASN A 177 1.56 14.70 2.81
N ALA A 178 1.22 14.08 1.68
CA ALA A 178 1.33 12.63 1.50
C ALA A 178 2.63 12.25 0.77
N GLN A 179 3.45 11.36 1.35
CA GLN A 179 4.66 10.85 0.70
C GLN A 179 4.36 9.77 -0.36
N VAL A 180 3.12 9.26 -0.38
CA VAL A 180 2.70 8.08 -1.12
C VAL A 180 1.42 8.40 -1.90
N LEU A 181 1.34 7.98 -3.16
CA LEU A 181 0.28 8.42 -4.07
C LEU A 181 -1.09 7.84 -3.66
N HIS A 182 -1.14 6.56 -3.31
CA HIS A 182 -2.41 5.93 -2.94
C HIS A 182 -2.97 6.50 -1.62
N GLU A 183 -2.14 6.91 -0.66
CA GLU A 183 -2.60 7.62 0.54
C GLU A 183 -3.26 8.95 0.17
N ALA A 184 -2.61 9.75 -0.69
CA ALA A 184 -3.16 11.02 -1.18
C ALA A 184 -4.50 10.83 -1.91
N MET A 185 -4.59 9.80 -2.76
CA MET A 185 -5.82 9.43 -3.45
C MET A 185 -6.90 8.96 -2.47
N GLY A 186 -6.51 8.23 -1.42
CA GLY A 186 -7.40 7.75 -0.36
C GLY A 186 -8.11 8.90 0.34
N VAL A 187 -7.38 9.97 0.68
CA VAL A 187 -7.97 11.17 1.29
C VAL A 187 -8.96 11.85 0.34
N GLU A 188 -8.61 12.04 -0.93
CA GLU A 188 -9.52 12.66 -1.92
C GLU A 188 -10.78 11.81 -2.17
N PHE A 189 -10.65 10.48 -2.15
CA PHE A 189 -11.78 9.57 -2.29
C PHE A 189 -12.63 9.50 -1.02
N ALA A 190 -12.03 9.44 0.17
CA ALA A 190 -12.76 9.51 1.43
C ALA A 190 -13.57 10.82 1.53
N LYS A 191 -12.97 11.93 1.11
CA LYS A 191 -13.65 13.22 0.98
C LYS A 191 -14.84 13.13 0.03
N MET A 192 -14.63 12.63 -1.18
CA MET A 192 -15.70 12.51 -2.17
C MET A 192 -16.84 11.59 -1.71
N LEU A 193 -16.51 10.53 -0.97
CA LEU A 193 -17.47 9.60 -0.39
C LEU A 193 -18.33 10.29 0.67
N LEU A 194 -17.69 10.98 1.62
CA LEU A 194 -18.36 11.50 2.80
C LEU A 194 -18.99 12.89 2.60
N ASP A 195 -18.40 13.75 1.78
CA ASP A 195 -18.93 15.10 1.49
C ASP A 195 -20.00 15.11 0.39
N TYR A 196 -20.07 14.07 -0.45
CA TYR A 196 -20.96 14.06 -1.60
C TYR A 196 -21.78 12.79 -1.75
N GLU A 197 -21.16 11.62 -1.82
CA GLU A 197 -21.88 10.39 -2.16
C GLU A 197 -22.86 9.97 -1.05
N ILE A 198 -22.36 9.80 0.18
CA ILE A 198 -23.18 9.35 1.31
C ILE A 198 -24.25 10.36 1.71
N LEU A 199 -23.96 11.66 1.66
CA LEU A 199 -24.92 12.68 2.10
C LEU A 199 -26.17 12.74 1.20
N GLN A 200 -26.16 12.10 0.04
CA GLN A 200 -27.35 11.92 -0.80
C GLN A 200 -28.36 10.95 -0.18
N ASP A 201 -27.89 9.97 0.61
CA ASP A 201 -28.73 8.93 1.23
C ASP A 201 -29.39 9.37 2.54
N PHE A 202 -28.92 10.48 3.14
CA PHE A 202 -29.38 10.97 4.43
C PHE A 202 -30.02 12.35 4.26
N THR A 203 -31.27 12.51 4.70
CA THR A 203 -32.04 13.77 4.55
C THR A 203 -32.21 14.52 5.86
N LYS A 204 -32.14 13.83 7.02
CA LYS A 204 -32.27 14.49 8.33
C LYS A 204 -31.01 15.28 8.64
N GLU A 205 -31.19 16.52 9.11
CA GLU A 205 -30.08 17.45 9.41
C GLU A 205 -29.12 16.89 10.46
N ASN A 206 -29.64 16.26 11.52
CA ASN A 206 -28.83 15.64 12.56
C ASN A 206 -27.98 14.44 12.07
N GLU A 207 -28.47 13.67 11.09
CA GLU A 207 -27.71 12.58 10.45
C GLU A 207 -26.59 13.16 9.58
N ARG A 208 -26.88 14.22 8.83
CA ARG A 208 -25.86 14.92 8.01
C ARG A 208 -24.77 15.55 8.86
N GLU A 209 -25.14 16.26 9.92
CA GLU A 209 -24.17 16.86 10.86
C GLU A 209 -23.32 15.78 11.56
N TYR A 210 -23.92 14.64 11.92
CA TYR A 210 -23.17 13.50 12.44
C TYR A 210 -22.15 12.95 11.44
N ILE A 211 -22.55 12.74 10.18
CA ILE A 211 -21.66 12.24 9.12
C ILE A 211 -20.51 13.23 8.87
N VAL A 212 -20.80 14.53 8.86
CA VAL A 212 -19.79 15.58 8.68
C VAL A 212 -18.81 15.63 9.86
N LEU A 213 -19.28 15.47 11.11
CA LEU A 213 -18.41 15.33 12.28
C LEU A 213 -17.51 14.10 12.14
N ILE A 214 -18.09 12.94 11.86
CA ILE A 214 -17.37 11.67 11.73
C ILE A 214 -16.34 11.78 10.62
N TYR A 215 -16.69 12.35 9.47
CA TYR A 215 -15.74 12.57 8.39
C TYR A 215 -14.56 13.42 8.84
N ARG A 216 -14.79 14.53 9.54
CA ARG A 216 -13.68 15.37 10.00
C ARG A 216 -12.74 14.62 10.96
N VAL A 217 -13.29 13.76 11.83
CA VAL A 217 -12.47 12.90 12.70
C VAL A 217 -11.71 11.85 11.88
N VAL A 218 -12.36 11.21 10.89
CA VAL A 218 -11.71 10.26 9.95
C VAL A 218 -10.56 10.94 9.20
N ASP A 219 -10.77 12.17 8.74
CA ASP A 219 -9.78 12.97 8.00
C ASP A 219 -8.53 13.25 8.85
N TYR A 220 -8.72 13.67 10.10
CA TYR A 220 -7.61 13.86 11.04
C TYR A 220 -6.86 12.56 11.36
N ILE A 221 -7.56 11.43 11.46
CA ILE A 221 -6.92 10.13 11.67
C ILE A 221 -6.14 9.68 10.43
N LEU A 222 -6.73 9.77 9.23
CA LEU A 222 -6.06 9.35 7.99
C LEU A 222 -4.79 10.16 7.70
N GLN A 223 -4.80 11.44 8.03
CA GLN A 223 -3.67 12.35 7.78
C GLN A 223 -2.65 12.44 8.92
N ASP A 224 -2.79 11.62 9.98
CA ASP A 224 -1.90 11.68 11.16
C ASP A 224 -1.77 13.11 11.72
N ALA A 225 -2.91 13.80 11.86
CA ALA A 225 -2.95 15.23 12.14
C ALA A 225 -3.12 15.53 13.63
N SER A 226 -2.64 16.70 14.06
CA SER A 226 -2.92 17.25 15.40
C SER A 226 -3.91 18.41 15.31
N PHE A 227 -4.95 18.40 16.14
CA PHE A 227 -5.94 19.47 16.21
C PHE A 227 -6.38 19.74 17.65
N GLY A 228 -6.56 21.02 18.00
CA GLY A 228 -7.10 21.41 19.30
C GLY A 228 -6.30 20.94 20.52
N GLY A 229 -5.02 20.60 20.34
CA GLY A 229 -4.14 20.05 21.39
C GLY A 229 -4.24 18.54 21.59
N PHE A 230 -4.90 17.82 20.67
CA PHE A 230 -4.95 16.37 20.62
C PHE A 230 -4.26 15.88 19.35
N ASP A 231 -3.42 14.87 19.50
CA ASP A 231 -2.71 14.21 18.41
C ASP A 231 -3.51 12.98 17.96
N PHE A 232 -4.02 13.00 16.72
CA PHE A 232 -4.76 11.87 16.16
C PHE A 232 -3.85 10.72 15.71
N GLY A 233 -2.53 10.89 15.74
CA GLY A 233 -1.56 9.83 15.45
C GLY A 233 -1.69 8.60 16.33
N VAL A 234 -2.14 8.77 17.57
CA VAL A 234 -2.50 7.64 18.44
C VAL A 234 -3.62 6.78 17.85
N LEU A 235 -4.62 7.39 17.21
CA LEU A 235 -5.71 6.67 16.55
C LEU A 235 -5.27 6.13 15.18
N HIS A 236 -4.42 6.89 14.46
CA HIS A 236 -3.81 6.45 13.20
C HIS A 236 -2.99 5.16 13.38
N SER A 237 -2.28 5.04 14.51
CA SER A 237 -1.43 3.88 14.83
C SER A 237 -2.17 2.53 14.95
N PHE A 238 -3.51 2.54 15.07
CA PHE A 238 -4.29 1.30 14.98
C PHE A 238 -4.37 0.75 13.55
N ILE A 239 -4.09 1.57 12.55
CA ILE A 239 -4.17 1.26 11.12
C ILE A 239 -2.78 1.22 10.49
N ASP A 240 -1.87 2.14 10.83
CA ASP A 240 -0.47 2.10 10.39
C ASP A 240 0.52 2.22 11.56
N ALA A 241 1.21 1.11 11.86
CA ALA A 241 2.28 1.02 12.85
C ALA A 241 3.26 -0.13 12.54
N THR A 242 4.03 -0.62 13.52
CA THR A 242 4.79 -1.89 13.32
C THR A 242 3.85 -3.09 13.35
N ILE A 243 2.85 -3.05 14.23
CA ILE A 243 1.74 -3.99 14.35
C ILE A 243 0.46 -3.17 14.44
N ASP A 244 -0.44 -3.38 13.51
CA ASP A 244 -1.70 -2.66 13.33
C ASP A 244 -2.75 -3.58 12.68
N ALA A 245 -3.96 -3.09 12.53
CA ALA A 245 -5.07 -3.84 11.97
C ALA A 245 -4.88 -4.20 10.48
N ASP A 246 -4.27 -3.31 9.69
CA ASP A 246 -4.00 -3.54 8.27
C ASP A 246 -3.06 -4.74 8.09
N ARG A 247 -1.88 -4.65 8.70
CA ARG A 247 -0.85 -5.70 8.68
C ARG A 247 -1.35 -7.00 9.24
N LEU A 248 -2.06 -6.97 10.37
CA LEU A 248 -2.61 -8.20 10.93
C LEU A 248 -3.53 -8.90 9.92
N ASP A 249 -4.43 -8.16 9.25
CA ASP A 249 -5.33 -8.75 8.25
C ASP A 249 -4.58 -9.30 7.03
N TYR A 250 -3.81 -8.46 6.31
CA TYR A 250 -3.24 -8.88 5.03
C TYR A 250 -2.17 -9.96 5.21
N ILE A 251 -1.37 -9.91 6.29
CA ILE A 251 -0.33 -10.93 6.52
C ILE A 251 -0.97 -12.31 6.62
N ASN A 252 -2.03 -12.45 7.41
CA ASN A 252 -2.68 -13.74 7.58
C ASN A 252 -3.44 -14.15 6.31
N ARG A 253 -4.17 -13.21 5.72
CA ARG A 253 -4.99 -13.43 4.53
C ARG A 253 -4.15 -13.87 3.35
N ASP A 254 -3.06 -13.18 3.07
CA ASP A 254 -2.21 -13.45 1.91
C ASP A 254 -1.32 -14.67 2.13
N MET A 255 -0.83 -14.89 3.37
CA MET A 255 -0.11 -16.11 3.70
C MET A 255 -1.00 -17.35 3.58
N LEU A 256 -2.26 -17.27 4.02
CA LEU A 256 -3.23 -18.35 3.86
C LEU A 256 -3.59 -18.55 2.39
N ALA A 257 -3.89 -17.46 1.67
CA ALA A 257 -4.23 -17.51 0.25
C ALA A 257 -3.05 -18.02 -0.61
N SER A 258 -1.80 -17.79 -0.21
CA SER A 258 -0.63 -18.34 -0.91
C SER A 258 -0.43 -19.85 -0.70
N GLY A 259 -1.13 -20.45 0.27
CA GLY A 259 -0.90 -21.83 0.70
C GLY A 259 0.39 -22.03 1.49
N TYR A 260 1.08 -20.94 1.86
CA TYR A 260 2.32 -21.02 2.63
C TYR A 260 2.07 -21.46 4.09
N ILE A 261 0.90 -21.14 4.64
CA ILE A 261 0.43 -21.67 5.91
C ILE A 261 -0.79 -22.57 5.70
N GLY A 262 -0.90 -23.64 6.50
CA GLY A 262 -2.00 -24.62 6.40
C GLY A 262 -3.30 -24.20 7.09
N GLY A 263 -3.28 -23.09 7.85
CA GLY A 263 -4.45 -22.60 8.59
C GLY A 263 -4.27 -21.16 9.04
N ALA A 264 -5.38 -20.48 9.32
CA ALA A 264 -5.38 -19.10 9.78
C ALA A 264 -4.78 -18.96 11.18
N VAL A 265 -3.99 -17.91 11.39
CA VAL A 265 -3.50 -17.50 12.71
C VAL A 265 -4.60 -16.73 13.45
N ASP A 266 -4.72 -16.93 14.76
CA ASP A 266 -5.64 -16.18 15.61
C ASP A 266 -5.10 -14.76 15.87
N LEU A 267 -5.39 -13.85 14.93
CA LEU A 267 -5.03 -12.44 15.02
C LEU A 267 -5.80 -11.70 16.12
N LEU A 268 -7.00 -12.19 16.49
CA LEU A 268 -7.81 -11.56 17.53
C LEU A 268 -7.13 -11.69 18.88
N ARG A 269 -6.37 -12.76 19.11
CA ARG A 269 -5.52 -12.89 20.29
C ARG A 269 -4.53 -11.74 20.39
N ILE A 270 -3.82 -11.39 19.31
CA ILE A 270 -2.86 -10.28 19.29
C ILE A 270 -3.57 -8.94 19.44
N ALA A 271 -4.68 -8.73 18.71
CA ALA A 271 -5.47 -7.51 18.80
C ALA A 271 -5.91 -7.21 20.25
N LYS A 272 -6.32 -8.24 21.01
CA LYS A 272 -6.71 -8.12 22.42
C LYS A 272 -5.56 -7.79 23.38
N GLN A 273 -4.30 -7.96 22.96
CA GLN A 273 -3.12 -7.59 23.76
C GLN A 273 -2.71 -6.12 23.61
N SER A 274 -3.40 -5.36 22.75
CA SER A 274 -3.19 -3.92 22.60
C SER A 274 -3.41 -3.21 23.94
N VAL A 275 -2.59 -2.22 24.26
CA VAL A 275 -2.68 -1.42 25.49
C VAL A 275 -2.37 0.04 25.18
N LEU A 276 -3.25 0.95 25.66
CA LEU A 276 -2.98 2.37 25.61
C LEU A 276 -2.10 2.78 26.78
N SER A 277 -0.94 3.36 26.47
CA SER A 277 0.00 3.91 27.44
C SER A 277 0.10 5.43 27.28
N HIS A 278 0.53 6.11 28.34
CA HIS A 278 0.75 7.55 28.33
C HIS A 278 2.12 7.83 28.96
N LYS A 279 3.04 8.38 28.16
CA LYS A 279 4.40 8.68 28.57
C LYS A 279 4.81 10.01 27.95
N ASN A 280 5.45 10.89 28.72
CA ASN A 280 5.92 12.21 28.26
C ASN A 280 4.82 13.08 27.62
N GLN A 281 3.59 13.04 28.15
CA GLN A 281 2.42 13.75 27.60
C GLN A 281 1.94 13.25 26.23
N GLU A 282 2.43 12.09 25.78
CA GLU A 282 2.02 11.46 24.52
C GLU A 282 1.28 10.15 24.81
N PHE A 283 0.18 9.93 24.09
CA PHE A 283 -0.51 8.64 24.08
C PHE A 283 0.13 7.73 23.05
N ARG A 284 0.35 6.46 23.40
CA ARG A 284 0.91 5.45 22.49
C ARG A 284 0.16 4.15 22.62
N VAL A 285 -0.14 3.54 21.48
CA VAL A 285 -0.62 2.16 21.41
C VAL A 285 0.58 1.24 21.46
N SER A 286 0.53 0.24 22.33
CA SER A 286 1.58 -0.79 22.48
C SER A 286 0.93 -2.14 22.74
N PHE A 287 1.73 -3.17 23.02
CA PHE A 287 1.25 -4.52 23.33
C PHE A 287 1.91 -5.04 24.59
N PHE A 288 1.23 -5.91 25.34
CA PHE A 288 1.85 -6.55 26.50
C PHE A 288 3.08 -7.36 26.12
N ASP A 289 4.11 -7.36 26.97
CA ASP A 289 5.32 -8.15 26.79
C ASP A 289 5.06 -9.66 26.79
N SER A 290 4.03 -10.13 27.50
CA SER A 290 3.54 -11.51 27.46
C SER A 290 3.11 -11.97 26.06
N ALA A 291 2.82 -11.04 25.15
CA ALA A 291 2.45 -11.32 23.76
C ALA A 291 3.66 -11.43 22.81
N ILE A 292 4.89 -11.36 23.31
CA ILE A 292 6.11 -11.32 22.50
C ILE A 292 6.18 -12.45 21.46
N LEU A 293 5.81 -13.68 21.84
CA LEU A 293 5.87 -14.83 20.94
C LEU A 293 4.91 -14.68 19.75
N ASP A 294 3.69 -14.17 20.01
CA ASP A 294 2.69 -13.95 18.96
C ASP A 294 3.11 -12.79 18.04
N ILE A 295 3.71 -11.74 18.61
CA ILE A 295 4.26 -10.59 17.86
C ILE A 295 5.45 -11.02 17.00
N GLU A 296 6.38 -11.81 17.53
CA GLU A 296 7.49 -12.35 16.75
C GLU A 296 6.98 -13.17 15.57
N HIS A 297 5.99 -14.03 15.81
CA HIS A 297 5.42 -14.86 14.77
C HIS A 297 4.82 -14.04 13.62
N VAL A 298 4.04 -12.99 13.91
CA VAL A 298 3.46 -12.12 12.87
C VAL A 298 4.54 -11.38 12.08
N LEU A 299 5.58 -10.88 12.75
CA LEU A 299 6.69 -10.20 12.08
C LEU A 299 7.50 -11.16 11.19
N GLU A 300 7.70 -12.40 11.63
CA GLU A 300 8.31 -13.45 10.81
C GLU A 300 7.43 -13.84 9.61
N MET A 301 6.11 -13.94 9.81
CA MET A 301 5.15 -14.18 8.72
C MET A 301 5.20 -13.06 7.68
N ARG A 302 5.20 -11.79 8.12
CA ARG A 302 5.36 -10.63 7.23
C ARG A 302 6.64 -10.74 6.42
N PHE A 303 7.76 -10.99 7.08
CA PHE A 303 9.05 -11.13 6.41
C PHE A 303 9.02 -12.24 5.34
N ASN A 304 8.41 -13.39 5.67
CA ASN A 304 8.26 -14.50 4.73
C ASN A 304 7.30 -14.16 3.57
N LEU A 305 6.21 -13.44 3.82
CA LEU A 305 5.29 -12.98 2.78
C LEU A 305 6.03 -12.15 1.73
N TYR A 306 6.78 -11.13 2.17
CA TYR A 306 7.58 -10.32 1.24
C TYR A 306 8.64 -11.16 0.53
N LYS A 307 9.45 -11.91 1.28
CA LYS A 307 10.60 -12.64 0.72
C LYS A 307 10.21 -13.78 -0.22
N LYS A 308 9.11 -14.49 0.06
CA LYS A 308 8.78 -15.77 -0.61
C LYS A 308 7.60 -15.66 -1.56
N VAL A 309 6.66 -14.76 -1.29
CA VAL A 309 5.46 -14.58 -2.10
C VAL A 309 5.63 -13.32 -2.96
N ILE A 310 5.69 -12.13 -2.38
CA ILE A 310 5.70 -10.86 -3.13
C ILE A 310 6.93 -10.78 -4.05
N PHE A 311 8.13 -11.02 -3.54
CA PHE A 311 9.37 -11.01 -4.34
C PHE A 311 9.73 -12.37 -4.92
N ASN A 312 8.74 -13.23 -5.18
CA ASN A 312 8.95 -14.43 -5.97
C ASN A 312 9.32 -14.06 -7.41
N HIS A 313 10.27 -14.76 -8.03
CA HIS A 313 10.75 -14.42 -9.37
C HIS A 313 9.66 -14.47 -10.46
N GLU A 314 8.62 -15.31 -10.34
CA GLU A 314 7.51 -15.34 -11.30
C GLU A 314 6.52 -14.18 -11.07
N ILE A 315 6.24 -13.82 -9.81
CA ILE A 315 5.38 -12.66 -9.48
C ILE A 315 6.07 -11.37 -9.93
N ALA A 316 7.33 -11.18 -9.51
CA ALA A 316 8.17 -10.06 -9.90
C ALA A 316 8.26 -9.89 -11.43
N LYS A 317 8.21 -10.98 -12.19
CA LYS A 317 8.17 -10.94 -13.66
C LYS A 317 6.88 -10.33 -14.18
N LYS A 318 5.75 -10.79 -13.65
CA LYS A 318 4.42 -10.29 -14.03
C LYS A 318 4.26 -8.83 -13.65
N ASP A 319 4.76 -8.44 -12.48
CA ASP A 319 4.73 -7.06 -12.02
C ASP A 319 5.55 -6.14 -12.92
N ALA A 320 6.78 -6.53 -13.29
CA ALA A 320 7.61 -5.78 -14.24
C ALA A 320 6.94 -5.61 -15.61
N MET A 321 6.27 -6.65 -16.10
CA MET A 321 5.55 -6.60 -17.37
C MET A 321 4.34 -5.69 -17.30
N LEU A 322 3.60 -5.75 -16.20
CA LEU A 322 2.43 -4.92 -15.98
C LEU A 322 2.83 -3.44 -15.88
N GLU A 323 3.88 -3.11 -15.14
CA GLU A 323 4.41 -1.74 -15.07
C GLU A 323 4.78 -1.23 -16.48
N ASN A 324 5.47 -2.05 -17.28
CA ASN A 324 5.81 -1.71 -18.66
C ASN A 324 4.57 -1.47 -19.55
N LEU A 325 3.47 -2.22 -19.37
CA LEU A 325 2.23 -1.99 -20.12
C LEU A 325 1.56 -0.68 -19.74
N ILE A 326 1.54 -0.34 -18.45
CA ILE A 326 0.95 0.91 -17.96
C ILE A 326 1.76 2.11 -18.49
N LEU A 327 3.09 2.04 -18.39
CA LEU A 327 3.99 3.04 -18.96
C LEU A 327 3.78 3.21 -20.47
N TYR A 328 3.69 2.10 -21.20
CA TYR A 328 3.43 2.12 -22.64
C TYR A 328 2.11 2.82 -22.98
N LEU A 329 1.01 2.49 -22.28
CA LEU A 329 -0.28 3.15 -22.51
C LEU A 329 -0.21 4.66 -22.24
N ALA A 330 0.48 5.07 -21.17
CA ALA A 330 0.65 6.48 -20.83
C ALA A 330 1.44 7.23 -21.92
N GLU A 331 2.56 6.66 -22.38
CA GLU A 331 3.36 7.23 -23.47
C GLU A 331 2.57 7.33 -24.78
N GLU A 332 1.79 6.31 -25.13
CA GLU A 332 0.91 6.34 -26.29
C GLU A 332 -0.17 7.41 -26.17
N HIS A 333 -0.75 7.60 -24.97
CA HIS A 333 -1.69 8.69 -24.72
C HIS A 333 -1.04 10.06 -24.97
N PHE A 334 0.21 10.26 -24.53
CA PHE A 334 0.94 11.51 -24.77
C PHE A 334 1.26 11.76 -26.25
N ARG A 335 1.60 10.71 -27.01
CA ARG A 335 1.91 10.80 -28.45
C ARG A 335 0.69 11.07 -29.33
N LYS A 336 -0.47 10.46 -29.03
CA LYS A 336 -1.68 10.54 -29.88
C LYS A 336 -2.19 11.99 -29.95
N LYS A 337 -2.22 12.58 -31.17
CA LYS A 337 -2.73 13.95 -31.43
C LYS A 337 -4.26 14.05 -31.52
N THR A 338 -4.96 12.93 -31.57
CA THR A 338 -6.43 12.88 -31.72
C THR A 338 -7.16 13.33 -30.45
N LYS A 339 -8.40 13.81 -30.60
CA LYS A 339 -9.29 14.10 -29.46
C LYS A 339 -9.37 12.87 -28.56
N ALA A 340 -9.14 13.08 -27.25
CA ALA A 340 -9.12 12.02 -26.26
C ALA A 340 -10.38 11.13 -26.38
N LYS A 341 -10.20 9.81 -26.45
CA LYS A 341 -11.30 8.89 -26.15
C LYS A 341 -11.76 9.21 -24.73
N ARG A 342 -13.06 9.15 -24.47
CA ARG A 342 -13.60 9.34 -23.11
C ARG A 342 -13.12 8.26 -22.13
N ASN A 343 -12.62 7.15 -22.65
CA ASN A 343 -12.11 6.00 -21.92
C ASN A 343 -10.66 5.72 -22.34
N ASP A 344 -9.68 6.24 -21.59
CA ASP A 344 -8.26 5.99 -21.80
C ASP A 344 -7.47 6.07 -20.47
N ILE A 345 -6.19 5.72 -20.52
CA ILE A 345 -5.31 5.66 -19.33
C ILE A 345 -5.25 6.98 -18.54
N SER A 346 -5.54 8.12 -19.17
CA SER A 346 -5.49 9.42 -18.49
C SER A 346 -6.53 9.57 -17.40
N MET A 347 -7.56 8.71 -17.37
CA MET A 347 -8.53 8.65 -16.26
C MET A 347 -7.85 8.44 -14.89
N LEU A 348 -6.66 7.83 -14.85
CA LEU A 348 -5.87 7.70 -13.62
C LEU A 348 -5.47 9.06 -13.02
N TRP A 349 -5.37 10.12 -13.82
CA TRP A 349 -4.98 11.47 -13.38
C TRP A 349 -5.96 12.59 -13.77
N SER A 350 -6.96 12.32 -14.62
CA SER A 350 -7.89 13.34 -15.09
C SER A 350 -9.15 13.46 -14.23
N PHE A 351 -9.37 12.59 -13.24
CA PHE A 351 -10.60 12.60 -12.43
C PHE A 351 -10.76 13.88 -11.59
N LEU A 352 -9.65 14.54 -11.23
CA LEU A 352 -9.69 15.83 -10.52
C LEU A 352 -10.25 16.96 -11.39
N ASP A 353 -10.09 16.87 -12.72
CA ASP A 353 -10.54 17.87 -13.69
C ASP A 353 -12.01 17.69 -14.12
N ALA A 354 -12.72 16.72 -13.53
CA ALA A 354 -14.10 16.46 -13.87
C ALA A 354 -15.00 17.68 -13.59
N ALA A 355 -15.87 18.00 -14.56
CA ALA A 355 -16.74 19.19 -14.51
C ALA A 355 -17.81 19.18 -13.41
N SER A 356 -18.05 18.03 -12.76
CA SER A 356 -18.99 17.93 -11.64
C SER A 356 -18.58 16.79 -10.70
N ASN A 357 -19.01 16.88 -9.44
CA ASN A 357 -18.86 15.81 -8.45
C ASN A 357 -19.41 14.48 -8.97
N GLN A 358 -20.57 14.46 -9.62
CA GLN A 358 -21.10 13.24 -10.22
C GLN A 358 -20.15 12.61 -11.25
N LYS A 359 -19.59 13.41 -12.18
CA LYS A 359 -18.66 12.91 -13.19
C LYS A 359 -17.35 12.43 -12.58
N ARG A 360 -16.88 13.11 -11.51
CA ARG A 360 -15.72 12.67 -10.73
C ARG A 360 -15.98 11.30 -10.13
N LEU A 361 -17.12 11.12 -9.46
CA LEU A 361 -17.52 9.85 -8.85
C LEU A 361 -17.62 8.73 -9.88
N ASP A 362 -18.25 9.00 -11.02
CA ASP A 362 -18.39 8.01 -12.09
C ASP A 362 -17.00 7.62 -12.65
N THR A 363 -16.08 8.58 -12.82
CA THR A 363 -14.71 8.30 -13.25
C THR A 363 -13.98 7.42 -12.23
N ILE A 364 -14.04 7.76 -10.94
CA ILE A 364 -13.43 6.98 -9.85
C ILE A 364 -13.99 5.56 -9.79
N SER A 365 -15.30 5.40 -10.01
CA SER A 365 -15.96 4.09 -9.99
C SER A 365 -15.49 3.14 -11.09
N LEU A 366 -14.95 3.68 -12.19
CA LEU A 366 -14.38 2.91 -13.30
C LEU A 366 -12.92 2.53 -13.07
N LEU A 367 -12.24 3.09 -12.07
CA LEU A 367 -10.82 2.81 -11.81
C LEU A 367 -10.66 1.47 -11.08
N ASP A 368 -10.93 0.39 -11.81
CA ASP A 368 -10.72 -1.00 -11.38
C ASP A 368 -9.87 -1.82 -12.38
N GLU A 369 -9.56 -3.07 -12.03
CA GLU A 369 -8.74 -3.94 -12.88
C GLU A 369 -9.45 -4.36 -14.16
N ASN A 370 -10.78 -4.50 -14.14
CA ASN A 370 -11.54 -4.88 -15.34
C ASN A 370 -11.44 -3.81 -16.41
N TRP A 371 -11.52 -2.55 -15.99
CA TRP A 371 -11.33 -1.39 -16.86
C TRP A 371 -9.92 -1.38 -17.48
N LEU A 372 -8.87 -1.51 -16.66
CA LEU A 372 -7.50 -1.45 -17.16
C LEU A 372 -7.16 -2.65 -18.05
N ILE A 373 -7.66 -3.84 -17.73
CA ILE A 373 -7.56 -5.03 -18.61
C ILE A 373 -8.28 -4.78 -19.94
N SER A 374 -9.43 -4.11 -19.93
CA SER A 374 -10.16 -3.78 -21.16
C SER A 374 -9.35 -2.83 -22.05
N LEU A 375 -8.70 -1.83 -21.46
CA LEU A 375 -7.76 -0.96 -22.18
C LEU A 375 -6.58 -1.74 -22.76
N PHE A 376 -6.00 -2.66 -21.99
CA PHE A 376 -4.92 -3.52 -22.48
C PHE A 376 -5.37 -4.38 -23.66
N LYS A 377 -6.57 -4.95 -23.61
CA LYS A 377 -7.11 -5.77 -24.72
C LYS A 377 -7.35 -4.93 -25.98
N GLU A 378 -7.95 -3.74 -25.84
CA GLU A 378 -8.16 -2.83 -26.97
C GLU A 378 -6.83 -2.51 -27.67
N GLU A 379 -5.82 -2.07 -26.91
CA GLU A 379 -4.53 -1.70 -27.48
C GLU A 379 -3.77 -2.91 -28.03
N TYR A 380 -3.85 -4.07 -27.37
CA TYR A 380 -3.26 -5.32 -27.88
C TYR A 380 -3.79 -5.68 -29.28
N PHE A 381 -5.11 -5.65 -29.50
CA PHE A 381 -5.67 -5.97 -30.81
C PHE A 381 -5.32 -4.90 -31.85
N MET A 382 -5.30 -3.62 -31.48
CA MET A 382 -4.83 -2.55 -32.36
C MET A 382 -3.40 -2.79 -32.85
N LEU A 383 -2.49 -3.15 -31.93
CA LEU A 383 -1.09 -3.45 -32.27
C LEU A 383 -0.95 -4.73 -33.08
N LYS A 384 -1.66 -5.79 -32.70
CA LYS A 384 -1.59 -7.11 -33.37
C LYS A 384 -1.95 -7.03 -34.85
N TYR A 385 -2.91 -6.18 -35.19
CA TYR A 385 -3.36 -5.98 -36.56
C TYR A 385 -2.68 -4.78 -37.25
N SER A 386 -1.79 -4.07 -36.55
CA SER A 386 -0.93 -3.04 -37.16
C SER A 386 0.12 -3.70 -38.06
N LYS A 387 0.57 -2.99 -39.11
CA LYS A 387 1.63 -3.45 -40.01
C LYS A 387 3.04 -3.11 -39.50
N GLU A 388 3.17 -2.61 -38.27
CA GLU A 388 4.42 -2.08 -37.73
C GLU A 388 5.28 -3.17 -37.07
N LYS A 389 6.53 -3.32 -37.56
CA LYS A 389 7.49 -4.32 -37.04
C LYS A 389 8.03 -3.98 -35.64
N GLU A 390 7.97 -2.71 -35.21
CA GLU A 390 8.57 -2.22 -33.97
C GLU A 390 7.79 -2.61 -32.71
N THR A 391 6.69 -3.35 -32.86
CA THR A 391 5.73 -3.70 -31.80
C THR A 391 5.97 -5.08 -31.16
N GLN A 392 6.94 -5.86 -31.63
CA GLN A 392 7.07 -7.28 -31.26
C GLN A 392 7.32 -7.51 -29.76
N LYS A 393 8.21 -6.73 -29.13
CA LYS A 393 8.45 -6.80 -27.67
C LYS A 393 7.17 -6.51 -26.89
N MET A 394 6.45 -5.45 -27.27
CA MET A 394 5.21 -5.06 -26.60
C MET A 394 4.14 -6.13 -26.75
N LEU A 395 3.98 -6.72 -27.94
CA LEU A 395 3.06 -7.85 -28.16
C LEU A 395 3.39 -9.03 -27.23
N MET A 396 4.67 -9.35 -27.03
CA MET A 396 5.09 -10.41 -26.10
C MET A 396 4.69 -10.07 -24.66
N ILE A 397 4.89 -8.82 -24.22
CA ILE A 397 4.50 -8.35 -22.88
C ILE A 397 2.98 -8.42 -22.71
N PHE A 398 2.21 -7.92 -23.68
CA PHE A 398 0.74 -7.99 -23.66
C PHE A 398 0.24 -9.43 -23.54
N GLU A 399 0.79 -10.35 -24.32
CA GLU A 399 0.35 -11.74 -24.29
C GLU A 399 0.76 -12.47 -23.01
N GLU A 400 1.85 -12.06 -22.37
CA GLU A 400 2.27 -12.61 -21.09
C GLU A 400 1.39 -12.12 -19.92
N VAL A 401 0.94 -10.86 -19.95
CA VAL A 401 0.02 -10.30 -18.95
C VAL A 401 -1.43 -10.76 -19.16
N LEU A 402 -1.94 -10.68 -20.40
CA LEU A 402 -3.35 -10.97 -20.69
C LEU A 402 -3.68 -12.46 -20.79
N PHE A 403 -2.75 -13.27 -21.32
CA PHE A 403 -3.01 -14.67 -21.64
C PHE A 403 -2.08 -15.65 -20.92
N GLY A 404 -1.15 -15.16 -20.10
CA GLY A 404 -0.22 -16.02 -19.36
C GLY A 404 0.79 -16.75 -20.25
N LYS A 405 1.03 -16.29 -21.49
CA LYS A 405 2.08 -16.87 -22.35
C LYS A 405 3.46 -16.70 -21.70
N LYS A 406 4.41 -17.57 -22.02
CA LYS A 406 5.75 -17.57 -21.41
C LYS A 406 6.79 -17.14 -22.44
N TYR A 407 6.89 -15.83 -22.66
CA TYR A 407 7.85 -15.28 -23.60
C TYR A 407 9.17 -14.90 -22.95
N PHE A 408 9.13 -14.46 -21.69
CA PHE A 408 10.34 -14.11 -20.97
C PHE A 408 10.66 -15.14 -19.90
N HIS A 409 11.93 -15.52 -19.86
CA HIS A 409 12.48 -16.47 -18.91
C HIS A 409 13.29 -15.74 -17.85
N SER A 410 13.13 -16.15 -16.60
CA SER A 410 13.98 -15.68 -15.50
C SER A 410 15.38 -16.24 -15.69
N LEU A 411 16.38 -15.37 -15.74
CA LEU A 411 17.77 -15.79 -15.89
C LEU A 411 18.33 -16.43 -14.61
N TRP A 412 17.78 -16.06 -13.46
CA TRP A 412 18.07 -16.66 -12.16
C TRP A 412 16.80 -16.65 -11.30
N LYS A 413 16.70 -17.59 -10.36
CA LYS A 413 15.52 -17.70 -9.47
C LYS A 413 15.86 -17.41 -8.02
N ASN A 414 17.11 -17.59 -7.65
CA ASN A 414 17.62 -17.40 -6.31
C ASN A 414 19.04 -16.81 -6.33
N LEU A 415 19.59 -16.52 -5.16
CA LEU A 415 20.90 -15.90 -5.03
C LEU A 415 22.06 -16.79 -5.53
N ASN A 416 21.95 -18.12 -5.39
CA ASN A 416 22.97 -19.02 -5.91
C ASN A 416 22.98 -19.02 -7.45
N ASP A 417 21.81 -19.18 -8.08
CA ASP A 417 21.66 -19.09 -9.54
C ASP A 417 22.20 -17.75 -10.07
N PHE A 418 21.89 -16.66 -9.35
CA PHE A 418 22.38 -15.32 -9.68
C PHE A 418 23.91 -15.26 -9.72
N TYR A 419 24.57 -15.86 -8.73
CA TYR A 419 26.02 -15.89 -8.71
C TYR A 419 26.63 -16.80 -9.78
N ASP A 420 25.99 -17.93 -10.06
CA ASP A 420 26.48 -18.91 -11.03
C ASP A 420 26.36 -18.36 -12.47
N VAL A 421 25.23 -17.73 -12.81
CA VAL A 421 25.02 -17.11 -14.13
C VAL A 421 25.99 -15.96 -14.37
N LEU A 422 26.34 -15.20 -13.32
CA LEU A 422 27.30 -14.11 -13.40
C LEU A 422 28.76 -14.57 -13.28
N GLY A 423 29.01 -15.88 -13.12
CA GLY A 423 30.37 -16.42 -13.06
C GLY A 423 31.19 -15.93 -11.86
N PHE A 424 30.54 -15.62 -10.72
CA PHE A 424 31.26 -15.13 -9.55
C PHE A 424 32.12 -16.23 -8.90
N SER A 425 33.40 -15.92 -8.70
CA SER A 425 34.32 -16.76 -7.92
C SER A 425 33.88 -16.86 -6.45
N MET A 426 34.40 -17.86 -5.73
CA MET A 426 34.16 -17.98 -4.28
C MET A 426 34.52 -16.69 -3.51
N LYS A 427 35.63 -16.03 -3.85
CA LYS A 427 36.05 -14.75 -3.23
C LYS A 427 34.97 -13.67 -3.44
N GLN A 428 34.44 -13.54 -4.66
CA GLN A 428 33.40 -12.56 -4.97
C GLN A 428 32.05 -12.91 -4.34
N LYS A 429 31.66 -14.20 -4.30
CA LYS A 429 30.46 -14.65 -3.58
C LYS A 429 30.53 -14.25 -2.09
N TYR A 430 31.71 -14.35 -1.46
CA TYR A 430 31.91 -13.87 -0.09
C TYR A 430 31.88 -12.34 0.05
N GLN A 431 32.35 -11.59 -0.95
CA GLN A 431 32.29 -10.12 -0.95
C GLN A 431 30.85 -9.62 -1.04
N PHE A 432 30.04 -10.17 -1.94
CA PHE A 432 28.63 -9.81 -2.10
C PHE A 432 27.72 -10.45 -1.06
N ARG A 433 28.24 -11.37 -0.25
CA ARG A 433 27.50 -11.93 0.88
C ARG A 433 26.98 -10.81 1.76
N GLU A 434 25.69 -10.87 2.08
CA GLU A 434 25.04 -9.89 2.94
C GLU A 434 25.08 -8.44 2.39
N SER A 435 25.23 -8.26 1.07
CA SER A 435 25.28 -6.93 0.43
C SER A 435 23.96 -6.48 -0.21
N PHE A 436 23.00 -7.38 -0.34
CA PHE A 436 21.70 -7.12 -0.96
C PHE A 436 20.60 -6.87 0.08
N GLY A 437 19.34 -6.75 -0.33
CA GLY A 437 18.21 -6.47 0.56
C GLY A 437 17.70 -5.04 0.39
N TYR A 438 17.60 -4.27 1.47
CA TYR A 438 17.15 -2.87 1.40
C TYR A 438 18.13 -2.00 0.62
N ILE A 439 17.65 -1.37 -0.45
CA ILE A 439 18.40 -0.42 -1.29
C ILE A 439 17.91 1.00 -0.96
N ASN A 440 18.83 1.89 -0.58
CA ASN A 440 18.50 3.30 -0.33
C ASN A 440 18.15 4.03 -1.64
N LYS A 441 17.48 5.19 -1.55
CA LYS A 441 16.98 5.94 -2.73
C LYS A 441 18.08 6.25 -3.76
N ALA A 442 19.27 6.66 -3.32
CA ALA A 442 20.37 7.01 -4.22
C ALA A 442 20.90 5.79 -5.00
N LYS A 443 21.16 4.68 -4.30
CA LYS A 443 21.58 3.42 -4.93
C LYS A 443 20.49 2.81 -5.81
N LEU A 444 19.23 2.97 -5.42
CA LEU A 444 18.09 2.49 -6.20
C LEU A 444 17.98 3.23 -7.54
N SER A 445 18.11 4.56 -7.53
CA SER A 445 18.14 5.37 -8.74
C SER A 445 19.31 5.01 -9.65
N LEU A 446 20.52 4.85 -9.07
CA LEU A 446 21.71 4.42 -9.81
C LEU A 446 21.52 3.03 -10.46
N LEU A 447 21.00 2.06 -9.70
CA LEU A 447 20.73 0.71 -10.20
C LEU A 447 19.70 0.72 -11.32
N ARG A 448 18.58 1.43 -11.13
CA ARG A 448 17.51 1.57 -12.12
C ARG A 448 18.05 2.16 -13.42
N ASN A 449 18.78 3.28 -13.35
CA ASN A 449 19.37 3.91 -14.54
C ASN A 449 20.37 2.99 -15.24
N SER A 450 21.20 2.27 -14.47
CA SER A 450 22.19 1.34 -15.02
C SER A 450 21.53 0.15 -15.73
N LEU A 451 20.48 -0.44 -15.14
CA LEU A 451 19.71 -1.52 -15.75
C LEU A 451 18.93 -1.03 -16.98
N GLN A 452 18.35 0.17 -16.94
CA GLN A 452 17.67 0.76 -18.09
C GLN A 452 18.63 0.98 -19.27
N ASN A 453 19.85 1.46 -18.99
CA ASN A 453 20.91 1.63 -19.98
C ASN A 453 21.36 0.28 -20.56
N PHE A 454 21.52 -0.74 -19.71
CA PHE A 454 21.82 -2.10 -20.13
C PHE A 454 20.76 -2.63 -21.12
N VAL A 455 19.48 -2.53 -20.76
CA VAL A 455 18.37 -2.95 -21.61
C VAL A 455 18.40 -2.20 -22.95
N SER A 456 18.48 -0.87 -22.89
CA SER A 456 18.45 -0.01 -24.08
C SER A 456 19.65 -0.25 -25.01
N HIS A 457 20.81 -0.61 -24.46
CA HIS A 457 22.01 -0.91 -25.25
C HIS A 457 21.87 -2.26 -25.98
N TYR A 458 21.43 -3.30 -25.29
CA TYR A 458 21.43 -4.67 -25.82
C TYR A 458 20.20 -5.04 -26.65
N GLU A 459 19.09 -4.31 -26.52
CA GLU A 459 17.91 -4.47 -27.37
C GLU A 459 18.09 -3.84 -28.77
N LYS A 460 18.97 -2.84 -28.91
CA LYS A 460 19.17 -2.14 -30.20
C LYS A 460 19.62 -3.09 -31.31
N GLY A 461 18.78 -3.22 -32.33
CA GLY A 461 19.09 -3.95 -33.57
C GLY A 461 19.15 -5.48 -33.44
N LYS A 462 18.66 -6.06 -32.34
CA LYS A 462 18.67 -7.52 -32.10
C LYS A 462 17.26 -8.03 -31.77
N ASN A 463 16.96 -9.29 -32.13
CA ASN A 463 15.73 -9.98 -31.69
C ASN A 463 15.86 -10.44 -30.22
N ILE A 464 16.25 -9.53 -29.33
CA ILE A 464 16.43 -9.76 -27.89
C ILE A 464 15.58 -8.72 -27.16
N ALA A 465 14.81 -9.18 -26.20
CA ALA A 465 13.95 -8.35 -25.37
C ALA A 465 14.19 -8.67 -23.91
N PHE A 466 14.33 -7.62 -23.10
CA PHE A 466 14.54 -7.66 -21.66
C PHE A 466 13.42 -6.96 -20.90
N ALA A 467 13.18 -7.46 -19.69
CA ALA A 467 12.46 -6.78 -18.62
C ALA A 467 13.21 -7.05 -17.31
N TYR A 468 13.09 -6.17 -16.32
CA TYR A 468 13.73 -6.36 -15.02
C TYR A 468 12.82 -5.91 -13.89
N GLN A 469 13.04 -6.48 -12.70
CA GLN A 469 12.41 -6.05 -11.45
C GLN A 469 13.49 -5.89 -10.38
N ILE A 470 13.58 -4.72 -9.76
CA ILE A 470 14.48 -4.52 -8.61
C ILE A 470 13.82 -5.09 -7.36
N VAL A 471 14.59 -5.79 -6.54
CA VAL A 471 14.13 -6.38 -5.28
C VAL A 471 14.68 -5.53 -4.14
N SER A 472 13.81 -4.75 -3.50
CA SER A 472 14.13 -3.95 -2.32
C SER A 472 12.92 -3.91 -1.40
N PHE A 473 13.11 -4.26 -0.14
CA PHE A 473 12.06 -4.15 0.87
C PHE A 473 12.64 -3.80 2.23
N ASN A 474 11.80 -3.19 3.08
CA ASN A 474 12.14 -2.84 4.44
C ASN A 474 11.79 -3.99 5.39
N LEU A 475 12.35 -3.97 6.60
CA LEU A 475 12.01 -4.93 7.66
C LEU A 475 10.61 -4.70 8.24
N GLY A 476 10.00 -3.53 7.97
CA GLY A 476 8.69 -3.19 8.48
C GLY A 476 8.62 -2.98 10.01
N MET A 477 9.75 -2.93 10.71
CA MET A 477 9.81 -2.73 12.16
C MET A 477 10.37 -1.34 12.49
N ALA A 478 9.56 -0.48 13.13
CA ALA A 478 10.00 0.81 13.64
C ALA A 478 11.12 0.65 14.67
N LYS A 479 12.07 1.58 14.74
CA LYS A 479 13.25 1.48 15.63
C LYS A 479 12.85 1.58 17.11
N ASP A 480 11.80 2.32 17.38
CA ASP A 480 11.25 2.63 18.71
C ASP A 480 10.08 1.72 19.08
N PHE A 481 9.84 0.63 18.34
CA PHE A 481 8.80 -0.34 18.67
C PHE A 481 9.04 -0.97 20.04
N SER A 482 8.07 -0.83 20.93
CA SER A 482 8.17 -1.22 22.34
C SER A 482 6.95 -2.01 22.83
N LEU A 483 7.18 -2.87 23.81
CA LEU A 483 6.18 -3.63 24.54
C LEU A 483 5.94 -3.02 25.93
N TYR A 484 4.83 -3.37 26.56
CA TYR A 484 4.44 -2.86 27.87
C TYR A 484 4.43 -3.97 28.91
N ASN A 485 5.18 -3.79 30.00
CA ASN A 485 5.27 -4.78 31.09
C ASN A 485 4.36 -4.48 32.29
N GLY A 486 3.38 -3.58 32.12
CA GLY A 486 2.52 -3.09 33.21
C GLY A 486 3.01 -1.81 33.89
N LYS A 487 4.26 -1.38 33.67
CA LYS A 487 4.80 -0.13 34.23
C LYS A 487 5.53 0.72 33.20
N ASN A 488 6.40 0.09 32.41
CA ASN A 488 7.30 0.75 31.47
C ASN A 488 7.14 0.19 30.05
N LEU A 489 7.53 1.01 29.08
CA LEU A 489 7.74 0.58 27.71
C LEU A 489 9.15 -0.02 27.59
N ILE A 490 9.25 -1.24 27.07
CA ILE A 490 10.48 -1.99 26.82
C ILE A 490 10.69 -2.08 25.31
N PRO A 491 11.77 -1.54 24.75
CA PRO A 491 12.11 -1.76 23.35
C PRO A 491 12.18 -3.25 23.00
N ILE A 492 11.62 -3.66 21.86
CA ILE A 492 11.60 -5.07 21.46
C ILE A 492 13.02 -5.68 21.39
N ASP A 493 14.02 -4.88 21.04
CA ASP A 493 15.40 -5.31 20.88
C ASP A 493 16.09 -5.67 22.21
N GLU A 494 15.52 -5.29 23.36
CA GLU A 494 16.01 -5.71 24.69
C GLU A 494 15.55 -7.12 25.06
N VAL A 495 14.41 -7.55 24.52
CA VAL A 495 13.74 -8.82 24.89
C VAL A 495 13.68 -9.84 23.75
N SER A 496 14.06 -9.44 22.53
CA SER A 496 14.01 -10.28 21.34
C SER A 496 15.21 -10.07 20.42
N THR A 497 15.74 -11.16 19.87
CA THR A 497 16.78 -11.10 18.82
C THR A 497 16.21 -11.01 17.40
N LEU A 498 14.88 -10.95 17.26
CA LEU A 498 14.18 -11.07 15.98
C LEU A 498 14.68 -10.08 14.93
N ARG A 499 14.76 -8.78 15.27
CA ARG A 499 15.21 -7.75 14.31
C ARG A 499 16.57 -8.08 13.72
N LYS A 500 17.50 -8.55 14.55
CA LYS A 500 18.84 -8.97 14.12
C LYS A 500 18.79 -10.18 13.19
N ARG A 501 17.95 -11.19 13.51
CA ARG A 501 17.74 -12.38 12.67
C ARG A 501 17.16 -12.01 11.30
N LEU A 502 16.09 -11.23 11.28
CA LEU A 502 15.41 -10.80 10.05
C LEU A 502 16.31 -9.92 9.20
N LYS A 503 17.03 -8.95 9.79
CA LYS A 503 17.99 -8.12 9.07
C LYS A 503 19.04 -8.96 8.37
N LYS A 504 19.63 -9.95 9.04
CA LYS A 504 20.63 -10.83 8.43
C LYS A 504 20.04 -11.70 7.32
N SER A 505 18.83 -12.22 7.50
CA SER A 505 18.13 -13.01 6.47
C SER A 505 17.73 -12.19 5.25
N MET A 506 17.41 -10.90 5.44
CA MET A 506 17.07 -9.97 4.37
C MET A 506 18.25 -9.70 3.43
N LEU A 507 19.48 -9.68 3.97
CA LEU A 507 20.67 -9.44 3.15
C LEU A 507 21.03 -10.62 2.23
N ASN A 508 20.34 -11.75 2.38
CA ASN A 508 20.47 -12.95 1.57
C ASN A 508 19.31 -13.06 0.56
N THR A 509 19.15 -12.03 -0.26
CA THR A 509 18.20 -11.96 -1.39
C THR A 509 18.93 -11.51 -2.65
N VAL A 510 18.34 -11.70 -3.82
CA VAL A 510 18.87 -11.10 -5.06
C VAL A 510 18.64 -9.58 -5.04
N ALA A 511 19.48 -8.82 -5.76
CA ALA A 511 19.30 -7.37 -5.91
C ALA A 511 18.20 -7.03 -6.94
N PHE A 512 18.08 -7.82 -7.98
CA PHE A 512 17.09 -7.68 -9.04
C PHE A 512 16.90 -9.01 -9.77
N PHE A 513 15.78 -9.13 -10.47
CA PHE A 513 15.55 -10.16 -11.48
C PHE A 513 15.68 -9.55 -12.87
N LEU A 514 16.26 -10.31 -13.79
CA LEU A 514 16.35 -9.97 -15.21
C LEU A 514 15.67 -11.08 -16.01
N TYR A 515 14.80 -10.68 -16.91
CA TYR A 515 13.99 -11.55 -17.75
C TYR A 515 14.35 -11.32 -19.20
N CYS A 516 14.56 -12.39 -19.95
CA CYS A 516 14.97 -12.33 -21.35
C CYS A 516 14.10 -13.25 -22.20
N ASN A 517 13.79 -12.85 -23.42
CA ASN A 517 13.14 -13.71 -24.40
C ASN A 517 14.05 -14.82 -24.96
N LYS A 518 15.36 -14.74 -24.68
CA LYS A 518 16.34 -15.79 -24.94
C LYS A 518 16.83 -16.40 -23.64
N GLN A 519 17.25 -17.65 -23.68
CA GLN A 519 17.67 -18.40 -22.50
C GLN A 519 19.11 -18.08 -22.05
N GLU A 520 19.95 -17.53 -22.94
CA GLU A 520 21.37 -17.33 -22.65
C GLU A 520 21.81 -15.88 -22.85
N LEU A 521 22.67 -15.42 -21.94
CA LEU A 521 23.37 -14.14 -22.04
C LEU A 521 24.72 -14.32 -22.73
N SER A 522 25.14 -13.32 -23.51
CA SER A 522 26.51 -13.26 -24.03
C SER A 522 27.51 -12.91 -22.92
N ALA A 523 28.78 -13.29 -23.10
CA ALA A 523 29.84 -12.96 -22.14
C ALA A 523 29.95 -11.44 -21.86
N GLN A 524 29.74 -10.60 -22.88
CA GLN A 524 29.73 -9.13 -22.73
C GLN A 524 28.58 -8.62 -21.85
N MET A 525 27.39 -9.24 -21.99
CA MET A 525 26.24 -8.91 -21.16
C MET A 525 26.48 -9.29 -19.69
N ILE A 526 27.08 -10.47 -19.47
CA ILE A 526 27.43 -10.93 -18.12
C ILE A 526 28.42 -9.94 -17.47
N GLU A 527 29.47 -9.53 -18.19
CA GLU A 527 30.44 -8.58 -17.65
C GLU A 527 29.80 -7.22 -17.33
N SER A 528 28.96 -6.70 -18.22
CA SER A 528 28.23 -5.45 -17.97
C SER A 528 27.34 -5.53 -16.73
N LEU A 529 26.65 -6.65 -16.50
CA LEU A 529 25.84 -6.85 -15.29
C LEU A 529 26.72 -6.90 -14.02
N ARG A 530 27.91 -7.48 -14.11
CA ARG A 530 28.87 -7.49 -12.99
C ARG A 530 29.37 -6.09 -12.68
N GLU A 531 29.71 -5.30 -13.69
CA GLU A 531 30.12 -3.90 -13.52
C GLU A 531 29.03 -3.07 -12.83
N ILE A 532 27.76 -3.26 -13.21
CA ILE A 532 26.63 -2.60 -12.54
C ILE A 532 26.56 -2.99 -11.05
N LEU A 533 26.77 -4.26 -10.71
CA LEU A 533 26.75 -4.70 -9.31
C LEU A 533 27.89 -4.12 -8.50
N ILE A 534 29.09 -4.07 -9.08
CA ILE A 534 30.27 -3.46 -8.46
C ILE A 534 29.98 -1.97 -8.23
N LEU A 535 29.55 -1.25 -9.27
CA LEU A 535 29.22 0.18 -9.20
C LEU A 535 28.19 0.50 -8.10
N VAL A 536 27.16 -0.32 -7.93
CA VAL A 536 26.05 -0.05 -7.01
C VAL A 536 26.31 -0.56 -5.59
N PHE A 537 26.85 -1.78 -5.46
CA PHE A 537 26.88 -2.51 -4.20
C PHE A 537 28.26 -2.68 -3.60
N GLU A 538 29.33 -2.35 -4.32
CA GLU A 538 30.67 -2.39 -3.73
C GLU A 538 30.76 -1.40 -2.56
N LYS A 539 31.27 -1.90 -1.43
CA LYS A 539 31.68 -1.05 -0.31
C LYS A 539 33.03 -0.47 -0.68
N ASN A 540 33.24 0.84 -0.55
CA ASN A 540 34.56 1.47 -0.68
C ASN A 540 35.61 0.70 0.14
N MET A 541 36.37 -0.20 -0.48
CA MET A 541 37.50 -0.93 0.09
C MET A 541 38.40 -1.34 -1.07
N GLU A 542 39.63 -0.85 -1.03
CA GLU A 542 40.70 -1.08 -2.00
C GLU A 542 40.86 -2.56 -2.34
N TRP A 543 40.90 -2.84 -3.65
CA TRP A 543 41.23 -4.14 -4.20
C TRP A 543 42.71 -4.43 -3.95
N LYS A 544 43.05 -5.05 -2.82
CA LYS A 544 44.34 -5.75 -2.74
C LYS A 544 44.21 -7.05 -3.54
N GLN A 545 44.84 -6.98 -4.72
CA GLN A 545 45.02 -8.02 -5.73
C GLN A 545 45.27 -9.39 -5.10
#